data_AF-A0A7S1YQ37-F1
#
_entry.id   AF-A0A7S1YQ37-F1
#
_cell.length_a   1.000
_cell.length_b   1.000
_cell.length_c   1.000
_cell.angle_alpha   90.00
_cell.angle_beta   90.00
_cell.angle_gamma   90.00
#
_symmetry.space_group_name_H-M   'P 1'
#
loop_
_entity.id
_entity.type
_entity.pdbx_description
1 polymer ?
#
loop_
_entity_poly.entity_id
_entity_poly.type
_entity_poly.pdbx_seq_one_letter_code
_entity_poly.pdbx_strand_id
1 'polypeptide(L)'
;HYDLCLQLHHSYAEATYCLGKFDEMNKVVVNTFENARCFDDKLRSYITLVRAHGQNKSPEALKAGLHVLAELGEPIEISSDPKSMFMAEFLKTKQMLDGKTDDDISTMKKMDNDKKIAAVELMNILALYAYLP
;
A
#
# COMPACT_ATOMS: atom_id res chain seq x y z
N HIS A 1 -17.03 -2.84 -21.74
CA HIS A 1 -17.18 -2.84 -20.28
C HIS A 1 -15.83 -3.07 -19.60
N TYR A 2 -14.90 -2.12 -19.71
CA TYR A 2 -13.55 -2.31 -19.15
C TYR A 2 -13.56 -2.18 -17.61
N ASP A 3 -14.13 -1.10 -17.09
CA ASP A 3 -14.12 -0.80 -15.65
C ASP A 3 -14.84 -1.89 -14.83
N LEU A 4 -15.96 -2.41 -15.35
CA LEU A 4 -16.69 -3.51 -14.71
C LEU A 4 -15.84 -4.80 -14.66
N CYS A 5 -15.16 -5.14 -15.76
CA CYS A 5 -14.28 -6.30 -15.79
C CYS A 5 -13.11 -6.13 -14.81
N LEU A 6 -12.52 -4.93 -14.75
CA LEU A 6 -11.43 -4.62 -13.83
C LEU A 6 -11.88 -4.77 -12.36
N GLN A 7 -13.04 -4.20 -12.00
CA GLN A 7 -13.60 -4.33 -10.66
C GLN A 7 -13.92 -5.79 -10.29
N LEU A 8 -14.42 -6.57 -11.24
CA LEU A 8 -14.68 -7.99 -11.04
C LEU A 8 -13.38 -8.77 -10.79
N HIS A 9 -12.34 -8.52 -11.59
CA HIS A 9 -11.03 -9.16 -11.40
C HIS A 9 -10.41 -8.80 -10.04
N HIS A 10 -10.48 -7.53 -9.64
CA HIS A 10 -10.02 -7.09 -8.31
C HIS A 10 -10.74 -7.82 -7.18
N SER A 11 -12.08 -7.87 -7.26
CA SER A 11 -12.88 -8.52 -6.22
C SER A 11 -12.63 -10.03 -6.17
N TYR A 12 -12.41 -10.66 -7.32
CA TYR A 12 -12.07 -12.08 -7.39
C TYR A 12 -10.67 -12.38 -6.83
N ALA A 13 -9.67 -11.54 -7.12
CA ALA A 13 -8.33 -11.67 -6.55
C ALA A 13 -8.34 -11.54 -5.02
N GLU A 14 -9.08 -10.57 -4.48
CA GLU A 14 -9.22 -10.38 -3.04
C GLU A 14 -9.96 -11.53 -2.36
N ALA A 15 -11.05 -12.03 -2.98
CA ALA A 15 -11.79 -13.17 -2.45
C ALA A 15 -10.93 -14.44 -2.42
N THR A 16 -10.19 -14.72 -3.50
CA THR A 16 -9.29 -15.88 -3.58
C THR A 16 -8.14 -15.76 -2.59
N TYR A 17 -7.59 -14.56 -2.36
CA TYR A 17 -6.65 -14.30 -1.26
C TYR A 17 -7.26 -14.64 0.11
N CYS A 18 -8.45 -14.12 0.43
CA CYS A 18 -9.13 -14.39 1.70
C CYS A 18 -9.43 -15.89 1.92
N LEU A 19 -9.66 -16.63 0.84
CA LEU A 19 -9.87 -18.08 0.86
C LEU A 19 -8.56 -18.90 0.88
N GLY A 20 -7.39 -18.25 0.89
CA GLY A 20 -6.07 -18.91 0.86
C GLY A 20 -5.73 -19.55 -0.49
N LYS A 21 -6.45 -19.23 -1.56
CA LYS A 21 -6.25 -19.75 -2.92
C LYS A 21 -5.21 -18.92 -3.68
N PHE A 22 -3.97 -18.94 -3.20
CA PHE A 22 -2.89 -18.08 -3.71
C PHE A 22 -2.58 -18.28 -5.20
N ASP A 23 -2.64 -19.51 -5.72
CA ASP A 23 -2.40 -19.77 -7.15
C ASP A 23 -3.46 -19.14 -8.06
N GLU A 24 -4.74 -19.17 -7.65
CA GLU A 24 -5.82 -18.52 -8.38
C GLU A 24 -5.70 -17.00 -8.30
N MET A 25 -5.39 -16.47 -7.11
CA MET A 25 -5.16 -15.04 -6.90
C MET A 25 -4.02 -14.53 -7.78
N ASN A 26 -2.88 -15.23 -7.82
CA ASN A 26 -1.73 -14.86 -8.63
C ASN A 26 -2.06 -14.78 -10.12
N LYS A 27 -2.82 -15.76 -10.66
CA LYS A 27 -3.26 -15.73 -12.07
C LYS A 27 -4.08 -14.49 -12.38
N VAL A 28 -4.98 -14.11 -11.48
CA VAL A 28 -5.89 -12.97 -11.68
C VAL A 28 -5.13 -11.64 -11.58
N VAL A 29 -4.19 -11.54 -10.64
CA VAL A 29 -3.29 -10.39 -10.50
C VAL A 29 -2.42 -10.21 -11.75
N VAL A 30 -1.80 -11.30 -12.24
CA VAL A 30 -0.99 -11.26 -13.47
C VAL A 30 -1.83 -10.83 -14.66
N ASN A 31 -3.02 -11.42 -14.84
CA ASN A 31 -3.93 -11.02 -15.91
C ASN A 31 -4.32 -9.53 -15.81
N THR A 32 -4.50 -9.01 -14.59
CA THR A 32 -4.78 -7.58 -14.39
C THR A 32 -3.59 -6.72 -14.78
N PHE A 33 -2.36 -7.11 -14.42
CA PHE A 33 -1.15 -6.36 -14.79
C PHE A 33 -0.89 -6.32 -16.30
N GLU A 34 -1.22 -7.40 -17.00
CA GLU A 34 -1.08 -7.51 -18.47
C GLU A 34 -2.11 -6.66 -19.23
N ASN A 35 -3.33 -6.54 -18.70
CA ASN A 35 -4.44 -5.88 -19.38
C ASN A 35 -4.75 -4.46 -18.89
N ALA A 36 -4.16 -4.05 -17.76
CA ALA A 36 -4.35 -2.72 -17.18
C ALA A 36 -3.81 -1.61 -18.10
N ARG A 37 -4.57 -0.53 -18.22
CA ARG A 37 -4.26 0.61 -19.12
C ARG A 37 -3.37 1.65 -18.46
N CYS A 38 -3.40 1.73 -17.14
CA CYS A 38 -2.58 2.65 -16.37
C CYS A 38 -2.13 2.00 -15.05
N PHE A 39 -1.31 2.72 -14.28
CA PHE A 39 -0.87 2.28 -12.95
C PHE A 39 -2.03 2.18 -11.96
N ASP A 40 -2.96 3.12 -11.99
CA ASP A 40 -4.09 3.18 -11.05
C ASP A 40 -4.97 1.92 -11.16
N ASP A 41 -5.13 1.37 -12.37
CA ASP A 41 -5.80 0.09 -12.62
C ASP A 41 -5.11 -1.09 -11.93
N LYS A 42 -3.79 -1.03 -11.70
CA LYS A 42 -2.99 -2.11 -11.10
C LYS A 42 -2.94 -2.03 -9.58
N LEU A 43 -3.35 -0.91 -8.99
CA LEU A 43 -3.08 -0.59 -7.59
C LEU A 43 -3.69 -1.59 -6.61
N ARG A 44 -4.98 -1.94 -6.76
CA ARG A 44 -5.63 -2.98 -5.93
C ARG A 44 -4.97 -4.35 -6.08
N SER A 45 -4.55 -4.69 -7.30
CA SER A 45 -3.85 -5.95 -7.57
C SER A 45 -2.47 -5.98 -6.91
N TYR A 46 -1.73 -4.87 -6.92
CA TYR A 46 -0.48 -4.74 -6.17
C TYR A 46 -0.69 -4.88 -4.66
N ILE A 47 -1.69 -4.20 -4.09
CA ILE A 47 -1.98 -4.30 -2.65
C ILE A 47 -2.32 -5.75 -2.27
N THR A 48 -3.14 -6.42 -3.07
CA THR A 48 -3.49 -7.84 -2.86
C THR A 48 -2.27 -8.74 -2.91
N LEU A 49 -1.38 -8.52 -3.89
CA LEU A 49 -0.14 -9.27 -4.05
C LEU A 49 0.80 -9.06 -2.84
N VAL A 50 1.01 -7.80 -2.43
CA VAL A 50 1.88 -7.48 -1.28
C VAL A 50 1.32 -8.09 0.01
N ARG A 51 0.01 -8.07 0.22
CA ARG A 51 -0.65 -8.76 1.34
C ARG A 51 -0.39 -10.28 1.33
N ALA A 52 -0.51 -10.91 0.17
CA ALA A 52 -0.29 -12.35 0.03
C ALA A 52 1.17 -12.73 0.27
N HIS A 53 2.12 -12.04 -0.37
CA HIS A 53 3.54 -12.36 -0.28
C HIS A 53 4.18 -11.95 1.04
N GLY A 54 3.67 -10.89 1.68
CA GLY A 54 4.19 -10.47 2.96
C GLY A 54 3.88 -11.43 4.11
N GLN A 55 2.80 -12.22 4.03
CA GLN A 55 2.58 -13.35 4.96
C GLN A 55 3.72 -14.38 4.90
N ASN A 56 4.34 -14.53 3.74
CA ASN A 56 5.48 -15.43 3.52
C ASN A 56 6.84 -14.74 3.74
N LYS A 57 6.84 -13.51 4.28
CA LYS A 57 8.05 -12.69 4.55
C LYS A 57 8.98 -12.56 3.33
N SER A 58 8.39 -12.53 2.15
CA SER A 58 9.14 -12.47 0.89
C SER A 58 9.78 -11.08 0.74
N PRO A 59 11.11 -10.98 0.61
CA PRO A 59 11.80 -9.71 0.30
C PRO A 59 11.27 -9.04 -0.96
N GLU A 60 10.73 -9.84 -1.89
CA GLU A 60 10.09 -9.38 -3.12
C GLU A 60 8.79 -8.61 -2.83
N ALA A 61 8.04 -8.97 -1.78
CA ALA A 61 6.85 -8.22 -1.33
C ALA A 61 7.21 -6.82 -0.85
N LEU A 62 8.28 -6.71 -0.06
CA LEU A 62 8.79 -5.43 0.42
C LEU A 62 9.27 -4.57 -0.75
N LYS A 63 10.04 -5.15 -1.69
CA LYS A 63 10.49 -4.45 -2.89
C LYS A 63 9.33 -3.97 -3.76
N ALA A 64 8.32 -4.81 -3.98
CA ALA A 64 7.12 -4.44 -4.73
C ALA A 64 6.34 -3.32 -4.04
N GLY A 65 6.16 -3.40 -2.72
CA GLY A 65 5.48 -2.35 -1.96
C GLY A 65 6.23 -1.01 -1.99
N LEU A 66 7.55 -1.01 -1.80
CA LEU A 66 8.36 0.20 -1.90
C LEU A 66 8.30 0.83 -3.30
N HIS A 67 8.30 0.02 -4.35
CA HIS A 67 8.13 0.50 -5.72
C HIS A 67 6.76 1.16 -5.92
N VAL A 68 5.68 0.53 -5.46
CA VAL A 68 4.31 1.07 -5.56
C VAL A 68 4.18 2.37 -4.75
N LEU A 69 4.81 2.48 -3.58
CA LEU A 69 4.85 3.73 -2.81
C LEU A 69 5.54 4.87 -3.59
N ALA A 70 6.64 4.58 -4.28
CA ALA A 70 7.30 5.58 -5.13
C ALA A 70 6.40 6.06 -6.28
N GLU A 71 5.68 5.14 -6.94
CA GLU A 71 4.70 5.47 -8.00
C GLU A 71 3.50 6.28 -7.47
N LEU A 72 3.15 6.13 -6.19
CA LEU A 72 2.15 6.94 -5.50
C LEU A 72 2.68 8.31 -5.05
N GLY A 73 3.96 8.61 -5.28
CA GLY A 73 4.62 9.85 -4.86
C GLY A 73 5.01 9.88 -3.39
N GLU A 74 5.15 8.71 -2.75
CA GLU A 74 5.53 8.52 -1.35
C GLU A 74 6.79 7.64 -1.23
N PRO A 75 7.91 7.98 -1.89
CA PRO A 75 9.11 7.16 -1.84
C PRO A 75 9.64 7.05 -0.41
N ILE A 76 9.96 5.83 0.02
CA ILE A 76 10.67 5.59 1.28
C ILE A 76 12.12 5.31 0.95
N GLU A 77 13.00 6.25 1.30
CA GLU A 77 14.43 6.10 1.14
C GLU A 77 15.02 5.31 2.30
N ILE A 78 15.78 4.27 2.00
CA ILE A 78 16.56 3.55 3.00
C ILE A 78 17.87 4.32 3.21
N SER A 79 17.85 5.23 4.17
CA SER A 79 19.00 6.07 4.52
C SER A 79 20.14 5.27 5.15
N SER A 80 21.38 5.67 4.89
CA SER A 80 22.58 5.18 5.61
C SER A 80 22.64 5.68 7.05
N ASP A 81 21.88 6.73 7.39
CA ASP A 81 21.62 7.20 8.75
C ASP A 81 20.10 7.27 9.02
N PRO A 82 19.48 6.13 9.38
CA PRO A 82 18.04 6.06 9.66
C PRO A 82 17.60 6.91 10.85
N LYS A 83 18.49 7.15 11.82
CA LYS A 83 18.15 7.90 13.05
C LYS A 83 17.93 9.36 12.73
N SER A 84 18.83 9.98 11.97
CA SER A 84 18.68 11.39 11.58
C SER A 84 17.47 11.59 10.69
N MET A 85 17.22 10.69 9.73
CA MET A 85 16.02 10.72 8.88
C MET A 85 14.73 10.63 9.71
N PHE A 86 14.68 9.68 10.66
CA PHE A 86 13.54 9.53 11.57
C PHE A 86 13.30 10.80 12.39
N MET A 87 14.36 11.38 12.98
CA MET A 87 14.22 12.58 13.80
C MET A 87 13.73 13.79 12.98
N ALA A 88 14.15 13.92 11.73
CA ALA A 88 13.67 14.98 10.83
C ALA A 88 12.16 14.85 10.56
N GLU A 89 11.69 13.65 10.16
CA GLU A 89 10.27 13.41 9.88
C GLU A 89 9.41 13.48 11.15
N PHE A 90 9.93 13.02 12.29
CA PHE A 90 9.25 13.15 13.58
C PHE A 90 9.05 14.63 13.97
N LEU A 91 10.08 15.46 13.85
CA LEU A 91 9.99 16.89 14.17
C LEU A 91 9.03 17.61 13.22
N LYS A 92 9.07 17.31 11.92
CA LYS A 92 8.14 17.84 10.93
C LYS A 92 6.69 17.47 11.25
N THR A 93 6.45 16.21 11.59
CA THR A 93 5.12 15.74 12.00
C THR A 93 4.66 16.45 13.28
N LYS A 94 5.54 16.59 14.27
CA LYS A 94 5.25 17.33 15.50
C LYS A 94 4.87 18.79 15.21
N GLN A 95 5.58 19.46 14.31
CA GLN A 95 5.25 20.82 13.88
C GLN A 95 3.89 20.90 13.16
N MET A 96 3.55 19.92 12.32
CA MET A 96 2.24 19.86 11.64
C MET A 96 1.05 19.62 12.58
N LEU A 97 1.33 19.03 13.75
CA LEU A 97 0.37 18.78 14.82
C LEU A 97 0.37 19.87 15.89
N ASP A 98 1.28 20.84 15.82
CA ASP A 98 1.37 21.90 16.83
C ASP A 98 0.06 22.70 16.89
N GLY A 99 -0.44 22.89 18.11
CA GLY A 99 -1.71 23.57 18.36
C GLY A 99 -2.98 22.78 17.99
N LYS A 100 -2.89 21.51 17.57
CA LYS A 100 -4.06 20.65 17.34
C LYS A 100 -4.35 19.79 18.57
N THR A 101 -5.61 19.79 18.98
CA THR A 101 -6.12 18.88 20.01
C THR A 101 -6.58 17.55 19.42
N ASP A 102 -6.81 16.55 20.27
CA ASP A 102 -7.36 15.26 19.84
C ASP A 102 -8.76 15.43 19.21
N ASP A 103 -9.58 16.34 19.75
CA ASP A 103 -10.90 16.68 19.20
C ASP A 103 -10.78 17.31 17.81
N ASP A 104 -9.81 18.21 17.61
CA ASP A 104 -9.54 18.81 16.29
C ASP A 104 -9.16 17.74 15.26
N ILE A 105 -8.32 16.77 15.66
CA ILE A 105 -7.89 15.67 14.79
C ILE A 105 -9.06 14.74 14.47
N SER A 106 -9.88 14.38 15.47
CA SER A 106 -10.99 13.44 15.28
C SER A 106 -12.12 14.00 14.41
N THR A 107 -12.27 15.34 14.37
CA THR A 107 -13.25 16.05 13.56
C THR A 107 -12.73 16.47 12.18
N MET A 108 -11.45 16.18 11.87
CA MET A 108 -10.89 16.45 10.55
C MET A 108 -11.66 15.71 9.46
N LYS A 109 -11.69 16.35 8.29
CA LYS A 109 -12.22 15.72 7.08
C LYS A 109 -11.46 14.42 6.82
N LYS A 110 -12.21 13.34 6.57
CA LYS A 110 -11.63 12.09 6.07
C LYS A 110 -10.83 12.35 4.80
N MET A 111 -9.72 11.64 4.67
CA MET A 111 -8.90 11.64 3.47
C MET A 111 -9.77 11.28 2.25
N ASP A 112 -9.66 12.06 1.18
CA ASP A 112 -10.44 11.94 -0.05
C ASP A 112 -9.55 11.72 -1.28
N ASN A 113 -8.24 11.62 -1.09
CA ASN A 113 -7.28 11.32 -2.14
C ASN A 113 -6.98 9.81 -2.16
N ASP A 114 -7.52 9.13 -3.17
CA ASP A 114 -7.39 7.67 -3.32
C ASP A 114 -5.94 7.19 -3.35
N LYS A 115 -5.01 7.97 -3.93
CA LYS A 115 -3.58 7.61 -3.97
C LYS A 115 -2.95 7.67 -2.58
N LYS A 116 -3.30 8.67 -1.77
CA LYS A 116 -2.83 8.77 -0.38
C LYS A 116 -3.45 7.68 0.50
N ILE A 117 -4.73 7.35 0.30
CA ILE A 117 -5.39 6.25 1.01
C ILE A 117 -4.65 4.93 0.72
N ALA A 118 -4.38 4.65 -0.56
CA ALA A 118 -3.66 3.45 -0.97
C ALA A 118 -2.22 3.43 -0.43
N ALA A 119 -1.54 4.58 -0.38
CA ALA A 119 -0.20 4.67 0.19
C ALA A 119 -0.21 4.33 1.69
N VAL A 120 -1.16 4.88 2.47
CA VAL A 120 -1.30 4.56 3.90
C VAL A 120 -1.64 3.09 4.12
N GLU A 121 -2.53 2.52 3.31
CA GLU A 121 -2.86 1.09 3.35
C GLU A 121 -1.61 0.23 3.11
N LEU A 122 -0.82 0.57 2.10
CA LEU A 122 0.41 -0.14 1.75
C LEU A 122 1.50 0.02 2.82
N MET A 123 1.68 1.22 3.37
CA MET A 123 2.61 1.45 4.49
C MET A 123 2.24 0.62 5.71
N ASN A 124 0.94 0.52 6.05
CA ASN A 124 0.48 -0.30 7.17
C ASN A 124 0.80 -1.79 6.95
N ILE A 125 0.60 -2.28 5.73
CA ILE A 125 0.94 -3.65 5.35
C ILE A 125 2.46 -3.88 5.48
N LEU A 126 3.28 -2.99 4.93
CA LEU A 126 4.74 -3.10 4.97
C LEU A 126 5.32 -3.00 6.38
N ALA A 127 4.77 -2.12 7.22
CA ALA A 127 5.20 -1.97 8.61
C ALA A 127 5.04 -3.29 9.39
N LEU A 128 3.92 -4.00 9.22
CA LEU A 128 3.73 -5.31 9.83
C LEU A 128 4.84 -6.30 9.44
N TYR A 129 5.24 -6.32 8.17
CA TYR A 129 6.26 -7.25 7.70
C TYR A 129 7.69 -6.84 8.03
N ALA A 130 7.96 -5.54 8.20
CA ALA A 130 9.27 -5.04 8.59
C ALA A 130 9.60 -5.34 10.06
N TYR A 131 8.59 -5.42 10.94
CA TYR A 131 8.78 -5.60 12.38
C TYR A 131 8.51 -7.02 12.91
N LEU A 132 7.91 -7.91 12.11
CA LEU A 132 7.69 -9.30 12.51
C LEU A 132 8.93 -10.16 12.19
N PRO A 133 9.65 -10.70 13.20
CA PRO A 133 10.83 -11.56 13.00
C PRO A 133 10.45 -12.88 12.35
#